data_AF-A0AAV5VA53-F1
#
_entry.id   AF-A0AAV5VA53-F1
#
_cell.length_a   1.000
_cell.length_b   1.000
_cell.length_c   1.000
_cell.angle_alpha   90.00
_cell.angle_beta   90.00
_cell.angle_gamma   90.00
#
_symmetry.space_group_name_H-M   'P 1'
#
loop_
_entity.id
_entity.type
_entity.pdbx_description
1 polymer ?
#
loop_
_entity_poly.entity_id
_entity_poly.type
_entity_poly.pdbx_seq_one_letter_code
_entity_poly.pdbx_strand_id
1 'polypeptide(L)'
;IIVTEKLPYGTHIDVRSMDTALLEELQATKSSRSDRYKSKLSARKVLDVLEGRGYTVVAMCCTGEGNSGLEQKLVWTLQLKS
;
A
#
# COMPACT_ATOMS: atom_id res chain seq x y z
N ILE A 1 -1.17 -4.57 -7.36
CA ILE A 1 -0.78 -4.23 -5.96
C ILE A 1 -1.71 -3.14 -5.47
N ILE A 2 -2.19 -3.21 -4.24
CA ILE A 2 -2.95 -2.12 -3.62
C ILE A 2 -2.11 -1.54 -2.48
N VAL A 3 -1.89 -0.24 -2.50
CA VAL A 3 -1.24 0.51 -1.42
C VAL A 3 -2.31 1.32 -0.70
N THR A 4 -2.33 1.27 0.62
CA THR A 4 -3.27 2.03 1.45
C THR A 4 -2.51 2.82 2.50
N GLU A 5 -2.68 4.14 2.53
CA GLU A 5 -2.23 4.97 3.63
C GLU A 5 -3.40 5.25 4.56
N LYS A 6 -3.25 4.85 5.83
CA LYS A 6 -4.24 5.10 6.86
C LYS A 6 -3.61 5.99 7.91
N LEU A 7 -4.11 7.20 8.10
CA LEU A 7 -3.56 8.12 9.10
C LEU A 7 -4.23 7.86 10.47
N PRO A 8 -3.50 7.80 11.59
CA PRO A 8 -2.03 7.83 11.76
C PRO A 8 -1.35 6.44 11.71
N TYR A 9 -2.04 5.41 11.24
CA TYR A 9 -1.66 4.00 11.38
C TYR A 9 -0.60 3.48 10.39
N GLY A 10 -0.30 4.25 9.34
CA GLY A 10 0.78 4.00 8.37
C GLY A 10 0.35 3.30 7.08
N THR A 11 1.35 2.91 6.28
CA THR A 11 1.18 2.35 4.95
C THR A 11 0.98 0.83 5.00
N HIS A 12 -0.06 0.36 4.33
CA HIS A 12 -0.39 -1.05 4.16
C HIS A 12 -0.31 -1.42 2.68
N ILE A 13 0.11 -2.64 2.40
CA ILE A 13 0.33 -3.15 1.06
C ILE A 13 -0.39 -4.49 0.96
N ASP A 14 -1.23 -4.60 -0.06
CA ASP A 14 -1.91 -5.83 -0.45
C ASP A 14 -1.29 -6.31 -1.78
N VAL A 15 -0.60 -7.45 -1.70
CA VAL A 15 0.04 -8.14 -2.82
C VAL A 15 -0.48 -9.56 -2.87
N ARG A 16 -0.86 -10.03 -4.07
CA ARG A 16 -1.32 -11.40 -4.27
C ARG A 16 -0.18 -12.43 -4.35
N SER A 17 1.02 -12.00 -4.73
CA SER A 17 2.21 -12.86 -4.82
C SER A 17 3.19 -12.55 -3.68
N MET A 18 3.74 -13.61 -3.08
CA MET A 18 4.82 -13.51 -2.09
C MET A 18 6.17 -13.26 -2.77
N ASP A 19 6.31 -12.15 -3.50
CA ASP A 19 7.65 -11.70 -3.91
C ASP A 19 8.37 -11.18 -2.66
N THR A 20 9.17 -12.04 -2.03
CA THR A 20 9.88 -11.75 -0.79
C THR A 20 10.90 -10.63 -0.97
N ALA A 21 11.55 -10.54 -2.13
CA ALA A 21 12.53 -9.49 -2.42
C ALA A 21 11.85 -8.12 -2.50
N LEU A 22 10.68 -8.05 -3.15
CA LEU A 22 9.87 -6.83 -3.17
C LEU A 22 9.41 -6.43 -1.76
N LEU A 23 8.96 -7.39 -0.95
CA LEU A 23 8.51 -7.12 0.42
C LEU A 23 9.64 -6.60 1.33
N GLU A 24 10.85 -7.11 1.15
CA GLU A 24 12.05 -6.62 1.84
C GLU A 24 12.39 -5.18 1.45
N GLU A 25 12.39 -4.86 0.16
CA GLU A 25 12.62 -3.48 -0.33
C GLU A 25 11.57 -2.50 0.21
N LEU A 26 10.32 -2.94 0.27
CA LEU A 26 9.22 -2.17 0.83
C LEU A 26 9.24 -2.10 2.36
N GLN A 27 10.22 -2.74 3.02
CA GLN A 27 10.30 -2.88 4.48
C GLN A 27 8.97 -3.32 5.10
N ALA A 28 8.32 -4.28 4.43
CA ALA A 28 6.95 -4.66 4.68
C ALA A 28 6.89 -5.96 5.48
N THR A 29 6.24 -5.93 6.65
CA THR A 29 6.05 -7.12 7.49
C THR A 29 4.60 -7.58 7.43
N LYS A 30 4.38 -8.90 7.35
CA LYS A 30 3.01 -9.44 7.36
C LYS A 30 2.35 -9.11 8.71
N SER A 31 1.16 -8.54 8.66
CA SER A 31 0.37 -8.27 9.87
C SER A 31 -0.14 -9.58 10.48
N SER A 32 -0.12 -9.70 11.80
CA SER A 32 -0.63 -10.89 12.49
C SER A 32 -2.17 -11.00 12.46
N ARG A 33 -2.87 -9.90 12.13
CA ARG A 33 -4.34 -9.80 12.18
C ARG A 33 -5.01 -9.72 10.80
N SER A 34 -4.23 -9.77 9.72
CA SER A 34 -4.75 -9.63 8.36
C SER A 34 -3.74 -10.15 7.35
N ASP A 35 -4.19 -10.56 6.16
CA ASP A 35 -3.28 -10.94 5.06
C ASP A 35 -2.56 -9.75 4.39
N ARG A 36 -2.62 -8.56 4.99
CA ARG A 36 -1.93 -7.37 4.53
C ARG A 36 -0.54 -7.25 5.13
N TYR A 37 0.35 -6.63 4.37
CA TYR A 37 1.68 -6.26 4.83
C TYR A 37 1.66 -4.81 5.31
N LYS A 38 2.34 -4.52 6.42
CA LYS A 38 2.54 -3.16 6.91
C LYS A 38 3.96 -2.72 6.57
N SER A 39 4.09 -1.61 5.84
CA SER A 39 5.38 -1.02 5.53
C SER A 39 5.80 -0.01 6.59
N LYS A 40 7.11 0.05 6.86
CA LYS A 40 7.71 1.14 7.65
C LYS A 40 7.89 2.44 6.84
N LEU A 41 7.74 2.37 5.52
CA LEU A 41 7.88 3.50 4.62
C LEU A 41 6.57 4.30 4.50
N SER A 42 6.68 5.59 4.18
CA SER A 42 5.52 6.39 3.79
C SER A 42 4.93 5.90 2.46
N ALA A 43 3.66 6.21 2.19
CA ALA A 43 3.03 5.79 0.94
C ALA A 43 3.80 6.31 -0.28
N ARG A 44 4.31 7.55 -0.22
CA ARG A 44 5.15 8.10 -1.28
C ARG A 44 6.37 7.22 -1.59
N LYS A 45 7.14 6.84 -0.58
CA LYS A 45 8.33 5.99 -0.76
C LYS A 45 7.97 4.60 -1.27
N VAL A 46 6.86 4.02 -0.81
CA VAL A 46 6.34 2.74 -1.33
C VAL A 46 6.02 2.86 -2.82
N LEU A 47 5.33 3.94 -3.22
CA LEU A 47 5.00 4.18 -4.62
C LEU A 47 6.25 4.38 -5.49
N ASP A 48 7.26 5.10 -5.00
CA ASP A 48 8.53 5.31 -5.73
C ASP A 48 9.28 3.97 -5.96
N VAL A 49 9.33 3.09 -4.95
CA VAL A 49 9.92 1.73 -5.10
C VAL A 49 9.14 0.91 -6.12
N LEU A 50 7.81 0.93 -6.04
CA LEU A 50 6.95 0.21 -6.98
C LEU A 50 7.11 0.72 -8.41
N GLU A 51 7.25 2.03 -8.60
CA GLU A 51 7.54 2.63 -9.90
C GLU A 51 8.89 2.16 -10.47
N GLY A 52 9.94 2.12 -9.63
CA GLY A 52 11.25 1.58 -10.01
C GLY A 52 11.20 0.09 -10.39
N ARG A 53 10.23 -0.67 -9.84
CA ARG A 53 9.95 -2.07 -10.18
C ARG A 53 9.02 -2.23 -11.39
N GLY A 54 8.72 -1.14 -12.10
CA GLY A 54 7.90 -1.17 -13.31
C GLY A 54 6.39 -1.16 -13.05
N TYR A 55 5.93 -0.94 -11.82
CA TYR A 55 4.51 -0.72 -11.58
C TYR A 55 4.10 0.72 -11.93
N THR A 56 2.83 0.92 -12.24
CA THR A 56 2.24 2.23 -12.44
C THR A 56 0.92 2.34 -11.70
N VAL A 57 0.61 3.53 -11.18
CA VAL A 57 -0.68 3.82 -10.54
C VAL A 57 -1.73 3.94 -11.63
N VAL A 58 -2.75 3.06 -11.57
CA VAL A 58 -3.87 3.06 -12.53
C VAL A 58 -5.13 3.68 -11.95
N ALA A 59 -5.25 3.72 -10.62
CA ALA A 59 -6.35 4.37 -9.95
C ALA A 59 -5.91 4.86 -8.56
N MET A 60 -6.52 5.95 -8.12
CA MET A 60 -6.38 6.49 -6.77
C MET A 60 -7.76 6.90 -6.26
N CYS A 61 -8.07 6.54 -5.02
CA CYS A 61 -9.27 7.03 -4.34
C CYS A 61 -8.99 7.37 -2.88
N CYS A 62 -9.83 8.22 -2.33
CA CYS A 62 -9.90 8.47 -0.90
C CYS A 62 -11.18 7.81 -0.38
N THR A 63 -11.10 7.11 0.74
CA THR A 63 -12.27 6.53 1.40
C THR A 63 -12.34 7.05 2.83
N GLY A 64 -13.51 7.54 3.24
CA GLY A 64 -13.81 7.99 4.59
C GLY A 64 -15.17 8.71 4.58
N GLU A 65 -16.01 8.46 5.57
CA GLU A 65 -17.26 9.20 5.73
C GLU A 65 -17.01 10.42 6.62
N GLY A 66 -17.46 11.60 6.16
CA GLY A 66 -17.32 12.86 6.90
C GLY A 66 -18.09 12.91 8.22
N ASN A 67 -18.93 11.91 8.50
CA ASN A 67 -19.68 11.77 9.73
C ASN A 67 -19.53 10.33 10.23
N SER A 68 -19.10 10.16 11.48
CA SER A 68 -18.98 8.89 12.24
C SER A 68 -17.73 8.02 11.98
N GLY A 69 -16.60 8.39 12.61
CA GLY A 69 -15.61 7.43 13.14
C GLY A 69 -14.84 6.51 12.18
N LEU A 70 -15.12 6.56 10.87
CA LEU A 70 -14.42 5.79 9.85
C LEU A 70 -13.11 6.47 9.48
N GLU A 71 -12.01 5.74 9.66
CA GLU A 71 -10.65 6.19 9.40
C GLU A 71 -10.48 6.59 7.93
N GLN A 72 -10.03 7.83 7.69
CA GLN A 72 -9.68 8.30 6.35
C GLN A 72 -8.51 7.50 5.79
N LYS A 73 -8.67 7.03 4.56
CA LYS A 73 -7.68 6.21 3.85
C LYS A 73 -7.48 6.74 2.45
N LEU A 74 -6.23 6.82 2.04
CA LEU A 74 -5.86 6.97 0.63
C LEU A 74 -5.51 5.59 0.09
N VAL A 75 -6.05 5.25 -1.07
CA VAL A 75 -5.87 3.94 -1.70
C VAL A 75 -5.36 4.15 -3.12
N TRP A 76 -4.26 3.48 -3.46
CA TRP A 76 -3.70 3.42 -4.80
C TRP A 76 -3.76 2.00 -5.31
N THR A 77 -4.25 1.84 -6.53
CA THR A 77 -4.20 0.57 -7.26
C THR A 77 -3.10 0.68 -8.30
N LEU A 78 -2.19 -0.30 -8.29
CA LEU A 78 -1.05 -0.35 -9.18
C LEU A 78 -1.04 -1.63 -10.01
N GLN A 79 -0.62 -1.50 -11.26
CA GLN A 79 -0.46 -2.59 -12.22
C GLN A 79 0.96 -2.58 -12.81
N LEU A 80 1.50 -3.75 -13.14
CA LEU A 80 2.80 -3.85 -13.81
C LEU A 80 2.68 -3.28 -15.23
N LYS A 81 3.61 -2.42 -15.64
CA LYS A 81 3.71 -1.92 -17.01
C LYS A 81 3.94 -3.11 -17.94
N SER A 82 3.16 -3.16 -19.02
CA SER A 82 3.28 -4.17 -20.08
C SER A 82 4.50 -3.93 -20.95
#